data_AF-A0A449IR29-F1
#
_entry.id   AF-A0A449IR29-F1
#
_cell.length_a   1.000
_cell.length_b   1.000
_cell.length_c   1.000
_cell.angle_alpha   90.00
_cell.angle_beta   90.00
_cell.angle_gamma   90.00
#
_symmetry.space_group_name_H-M   'P 1'
#
loop_
_entity.id
_entity.type
_entity.pdbx_description
1 polymer ?
#
loop_
_entity_poly.entity_id
_entity_poly.type
_entity_poly.pdbx_seq_one_letter_code
_entity_poly.pdbx_strand_id
1 'polypeptide(L)' 'MARIVNGALEFNAGETAYITNSLPYAIPLEYGHSTQAPSGMVRITLGNFQKIVEEAIRKNQV' A
#
# COMPACT_ATOMS: atom_id res chain seq x y z
N MET A 1 -7.95 9.25 2.40
CA MET A 1 -6.64 9.01 1.75
C MET A 1 -5.64 8.62 2.84
N ALA A 2 -5.36 7.33 3.01
CA ALA A 2 -4.41 6.86 4.01
C ALA A 2 -2.99 6.98 3.43
N ARG A 3 -2.23 7.96 3.92
CA ARG A 3 -0.89 8.30 3.42
C ARG A 3 0.14 7.60 4.32
N ILE A 4 0.61 6.41 3.93
CA ILE A 4 1.83 5.83 4.52
C ILE A 4 3.02 6.55 3.90
N VAL A 5 3.46 7.62 4.54
CA VAL A 5 4.67 8.35 4.12
C VAL A 5 5.65 8.52 5.26
N ASN A 6 5.17 8.66 6.51
CA ASN A 6 6.08 8.88 7.63
C ASN A 6 6.64 7.56 8.20
N GLY A 7 5.81 6.52 8.38
CA GLY A 7 6.29 5.23 8.90
C GLY A 7 7.16 4.44 7.93
N ALA A 8 7.07 4.72 6.62
CA ALA A 8 7.91 4.06 5.62
C ALA A 8 9.40 4.44 5.71
N LEU A 9 9.69 5.63 6.26
CA LEU A 9 11.05 6.19 6.38
C LEU A 9 11.86 5.59 7.54
N GLU A 10 11.20 4.84 8.45
CA GLU A 10 11.85 4.21 9.61
C GLU A 10 12.20 2.74 9.37
N PHE A 11 11.78 2.14 8.25
CA PHE A 11 12.09 0.74 7.97
C PHE A 11 13.55 0.55 7.60
N ASN A 12 14.23 -0.28 8.40
CA ASN A 12 15.56 -0.79 8.07
C ASN A 12 15.44 -2.05 7.20
N ALA A 13 16.48 -2.30 6.40
CA ALA A 13 16.56 -3.54 5.62
C ALA A 13 16.52 -4.76 6.56
N GLY A 14 15.58 -5.67 6.32
CA GLY A 14 15.36 -6.86 7.14
C GLY A 14 14.16 -6.79 8.10
N GLU A 15 13.52 -5.62 8.24
CA GLU A 15 12.31 -5.47 9.04
C GLU A 15 11.05 -5.90 8.26
N THR A 16 10.04 -6.40 8.99
CA THR A 16 8.75 -6.79 8.41
C THR A 16 7.71 -5.69 8.61
N ALA A 17 7.18 -5.18 7.51
CA ALA A 17 6.11 -4.18 7.50
C ALA A 17 4.75 -4.82 7.20
N TYR A 18 3.70 -4.34 7.87
CA TYR A 18 2.32 -4.76 7.61
C TYR A 18 1.49 -3.57 7.11
N ILE A 19 0.76 -3.77 6.01
CA ILE A 19 -0.25 -2.84 5.54
C ILE A 19 -1.61 -3.37 6.01
N THR A 20 -2.29 -2.66 6.90
CA THR A 20 -3.56 -3.10 7.48
C THR A 20 -4.67 -2.05 7.27
N ASN A 21 -5.90 -2.52 7.05
CA ASN A 21 -7.10 -1.70 7.07
C ASN A 21 -8.02 -2.27 8.16
N SER A 22 -8.02 -1.64 9.34
CA SER A 22 -8.71 -2.15 10.54
C SER A 22 -10.22 -1.87 10.56
N LEU A 23 -10.81 -1.45 9.43
CA LEU A 23 -12.24 -1.19 9.35
C LEU A 23 -13.03 -2.51 9.32
N PRO A 24 -14.13 -2.67 10.08
CA PRO A 24 -14.92 -3.90 10.14
C PRO A 24 -15.46 -4.36 8.77
N TYR A 25 -15.58 -3.42 7.83
CA TYR A 25 -16.08 -3.60 6.47
C TYR A 25 -14.97 -3.57 5.41
N ALA A 26 -13.72 -3.79 5.79
CA ALA A 26 -12.58 -3.78 4.87
C ALA A 26 -12.72 -4.83 3.75
N ILE A 27 -13.23 -6.03 4.05
CA ILE A 27 -13.42 -7.07 3.04
C ILE A 27 -14.42 -6.61 1.96
N PRO A 28 -15.65 -6.16 2.27
CA PRO A 28 -16.54 -5.60 1.26
C PRO A 28 -15.90 -4.47 0.43
N LEU A 29 -15.16 -3.55 1.06
CA LEU A 29 -14.52 -2.43 0.37
C LEU A 29 -13.42 -2.86 -0.61
N GLU A 30 -12.72 -3.96 -0.32
CA GLU A 30 -11.68 -4.52 -1.20
C GLU A 30 -12.25 -5.39 -2.34
N TYR A 31 -13.56 -5.65 -2.36
CA TYR A 31 -14.23 -6.54 -3.31
C TYR A 31 -15.48 -5.88 -3.95
N GLY A 32 -15.41 -4.58 -4.27
CA GLY A 32 -16.39 -3.92 -5.14
C GLY A 32 -17.56 -3.22 -4.46
N HIS A 33 -17.64 -3.16 -3.12
CA HIS A 33 -18.69 -2.38 -2.44
C HIS A 33 -18.38 -0.89 -2.33
N SER A 34 -17.14 -0.47 -2.61
CA SER A 34 -16.80 0.95 -2.67
C SER A 34 -17.14 1.53 -4.04
N THR A 35 -17.98 2.55 -4.09
CA THR A 35 -18.22 3.35 -5.30
C THR A 35 -17.03 4.25 -5.66
N GLN A 36 -16.18 4.57 -4.67
CA GLN A 36 -14.99 5.41 -4.85
C GLN A 36 -13.74 4.61 -5.21
N ALA A 37 -13.61 3.39 -4.71
CA ALA A 37 -12.49 2.49 -4.98
C ALA A 37 -12.99 1.04 -5.23
N PRO A 38 -13.67 0.78 -6.36
CA PRO A 38 -14.28 -0.53 -6.64
C PRO A 38 -13.27 -1.68 -6.66
N SER A 39 -12.03 -1.39 -7.05
CA SER A 39 -10.94 -2.37 -7.15
C SER A 39 -10.22 -2.63 -5.82
N GLY A 40 -10.65 -2.00 -4.72
CA GLY A 40 -9.97 -2.04 -3.42
C GLY A 40 -8.76 -1.10 -3.34
N MET A 41 -8.26 -0.87 -2.12
CA MET A 41 -7.10 -0.01 -1.86
C MET A 41 -5.88 -0.84 -1.50
N VAL A 42 -6.01 -1.82 -0.61
CA VAL A 42 -4.90 -2.66 -0.15
C VAL A 42 -4.48 -3.64 -1.24
N ARG A 43 -5.43 -4.27 -1.95
CA ARG A 43 -5.12 -5.26 -3.00
C ARG A 43 -4.34 -4.66 -4.16
N ILE A 44 -4.78 -3.51 -4.66
CA ILE A 44 -4.11 -2.85 -5.79
C ILE A 44 -2.72 -2.36 -5.39
N THR A 45 -2.54 -1.90 -4.14
CA THR A 45 -1.24 -1.47 -3.64
C THR A 45 -0.30 -2.65 -3.49
N LEU A 46 -0.76 -3.79 -2.97
CA LEU A 46 0.04 -5.01 -2.89
C LEU A 46 0.47 -5.49 -4.29
N GLY A 47 -0.45 -5.51 -5.27
CA GLY A 47 -0.13 -5.91 -6.64
C GLY A 47 0.88 -4.98 -7.33
N ASN A 48 0.88 -3.69 -6.99
CA ASN A 48 1.80 -2.70 -7.56
C ASN A 48 3.08 -2.49 -6.74
N PHE A 49 3.22 -3.13 -5.58
CA PHE A 49 4.28 -2.83 -4.63
C PHE A 49 5.68 -2.94 -5.27
N GLN A 50 5.97 -4.05 -5.95
CA GLN A 50 7.26 -4.28 -6.60
C GLN A 50 7.59 -3.17 -7.60
N LYS A 51 6.63 -2.81 -8.46
CA LYS A 51 6.78 -1.75 -9.45
C LYS A 51 7.07 -0.40 -8.80
N ILE A 52 6.33 -0.05 -7.74
CA ILE A 52 6.51 1.20 -7.00
C ILE A 52 7.91 1.27 -6.38
N VAL A 53 8.38 0.17 -5.79
CA VAL A 53 9.73 0.09 -5.21
C VAL A 53 10.81 0.25 -6.29
N GLU A 54 10.69 -0.45 -7.42
CA GLU A 54 11.64 -0.34 -8.53
C GLU A 54 11.69 1.05 -9.16
N GLU A 55 10.54 1.72 -9.28
CA GLU A 55 10.47 3.12 -9.72
C GLU A 55 11.12 4.07 -8.70
N ALA A 56 10.91 3.84 -7.40
CA ALA A 56 11.53 4.62 -6.34
C ALA A 56 13.06 4.43 -6.30
N ILE A 57 13.56 3.21 -6.48
CA ILE A 57 15.00 2.93 -6.59
C ILE A 57 15.59 3.70 -7.75
N ARG A 58 15.04 3.53 -8.97
CA ARG A 58 15.53 4.23 -10.17
C ARG A 58 15.58 5.75 -10.02
N LYS A 59 14.57 6.33 -9.35
CA LYS A 59 14.48 7.78 -9.15
C LYS A 59 15.50 8.31 -8.12
N ASN A 60 15.92 7.49 -7.16
CA ASN A 60 16.85 7.88 -6.09
C ASN A 60 18.27 7.32 -6.29
N GLN A 61 18.54 6.68 -7.43
CA GLN A 61 19.92 6.34 -7.83
C GLN A 61 20.66 7.64 -8.17
N VAL A 62 21.65 7.96 -7.34
CA VAL A 62 22.61 9.07 -7.52
C VAL A 62 23.78 8.60 -8.37
#